data_AF-A0A1G3KYK8-F1
#
_entry.id   AF-A0A1G3KYK8-F1
#
_cell.length_a   1.000
_cell.length_b   1.000
_cell.length_c   1.000
_cell.angle_alpha   90.00
_cell.angle_beta   90.00
_cell.angle_gamma   90.00
#
_symmetry.space_group_name_H-M   'P 1'
#
loop_
_entity.id
_entity.type
_entity.pdbx_description
1 polymer ?
#
loop_
_entity_poly.entity_id
_entity_poly.type
_entity_poly.pdbx_seq_one_letter_code
_entity_poly.pdbx_strand_id
1 'polypeptide(L)'
;MQPDLLAKRIRENLVSQKKRLEDYLKILEVEEEDILKVDADKLVSHINLEKDIIEDISSFKRILEPLEKMYDSSPYKKDESLFSLKSSLDKLTSEVKIKSNKNKEKLGVVIEKIKIDLNKVNNKNRMFGSYANSVDSKHIDIRS
;
A
#
# COMPACT_ATOMS: atom_id res chain seq x y z
N MET A 1 22.57 -14.76 -29.96
CA MET A 1 22.91 -14.19 -28.64
C MET A 1 23.63 -15.27 -27.86
N GLN A 2 24.81 -14.99 -27.30
CA GLN A 2 25.54 -16.00 -26.50
C GLN A 2 24.72 -16.37 -25.25
N PRO A 3 24.63 -17.66 -24.89
CA PRO A 3 23.82 -18.14 -23.75
C PRO A 3 24.21 -17.49 -22.41
N ASP A 4 25.49 -17.22 -22.20
CA ASP A 4 25.99 -16.55 -20.98
C ASP A 4 25.50 -15.10 -20.84
N LEU A 5 25.36 -14.39 -21.97
CA LEU A 5 24.86 -13.02 -21.98
C LEU A 5 23.37 -12.96 -21.63
N LEU A 6 22.62 -14.00 -22.02
CA LEU A 6 21.20 -14.13 -21.70
C LEU A 6 20.99 -14.40 -20.21
N ALA A 7 21.73 -15.38 -19.66
CA ALA A 7 21.69 -15.69 -18.23
C ALA A 7 22.08 -14.48 -17.36
N LYS A 8 23.08 -13.71 -17.79
CA LYS A 8 23.50 -12.47 -17.12
C LYS A 8 22.37 -11.43 -17.08
N ARG A 9 21.70 -11.16 -18.20
CA ARG A 9 20.58 -10.20 -18.25
C ARG A 9 19.40 -10.62 -17.39
N ILE A 10 19.07 -11.91 -17.37
CA ILE A 10 18.01 -12.43 -16.49
C ILE A 10 18.39 -12.21 -15.03
N ARG A 11 19.64 -12.53 -14.64
CA ARG A 11 20.12 -12.29 -13.28
C ARG A 11 20.05 -10.81 -12.89
N GLU A 12 20.51 -9.90 -13.75
CA GLU A 12 20.44 -8.44 -13.51
C GLU A 12 18.99 -7.95 -13.34
N ASN A 13 18.06 -8.46 -14.17
CA ASN A 13 16.65 -8.14 -14.05
C ASN A 13 16.06 -8.63 -12.73
N LEU A 14 16.34 -9.88 -12.34
CA LEU A 14 15.87 -10.46 -11.08
C LEU A 14 16.46 -9.74 -9.84
N VAL A 15 17.74 -9.34 -9.88
CA VAL A 15 18.34 -8.53 -8.80
C VAL A 15 17.66 -7.16 -8.69
N SER A 16 17.33 -6.54 -9.82
CA SER A 16 16.62 -5.25 -9.83
C SER A 16 15.20 -5.37 -9.28
N GLN A 17 14.47 -6.43 -9.64
CA GLN A 17 13.18 -6.77 -9.03
C GLN A 17 13.29 -6.96 -7.52
N LYS A 18 14.32 -7.66 -7.07
CA LYS A 18 14.55 -7.94 -5.64
C LYS A 18 14.71 -6.66 -4.85
N LYS A 19 15.57 -5.76 -5.35
CA LYS A 19 15.79 -4.45 -4.74
C LYS A 19 14.49 -3.63 -4.64
N ARG A 20 13.67 -3.61 -5.70
CA ARG A 20 12.39 -2.90 -5.66
C ARG A 20 11.38 -3.49 -4.68
N LEU A 21 11.34 -4.80 -4.52
CA LEU A 21 10.50 -5.44 -3.50
C LEU A 21 10.99 -5.11 -2.09
N GLU A 22 12.31 -5.06 -1.86
CA GLU A 22 12.87 -4.64 -0.57
C GLU A 22 12.56 -3.16 -0.27
N ASP A 23 12.64 -2.29 -1.27
CA ASP A 23 12.23 -0.88 -1.13
C ASP A 23 10.74 -0.77 -0.83
N TYR A 24 9.90 -1.59 -1.46
CA TYR A 24 8.46 -1.63 -1.17
C TYR A 24 8.19 -2.04 0.28
N LEU A 25 8.87 -3.08 0.78
CA LEU A 25 8.70 -3.52 2.18
C LEU A 25 9.00 -2.40 3.17
N LYS A 26 10.03 -1.58 2.93
CA LYS A 26 10.35 -0.42 3.78
C LYS A 26 9.26 0.63 3.75
N ILE A 27 8.66 0.88 2.58
CA ILE A 27 7.56 1.85 2.45
C ILE A 27 6.34 1.35 3.22
N LEU A 28 6.01 0.06 3.10
CA LEU A 28 4.92 -0.54 3.87
C LEU A 28 5.16 -0.47 5.38
N GLU A 29 6.40 -0.57 5.85
CA GLU A 29 6.72 -0.39 7.28
C GLU A 29 6.48 1.04 7.77
N VAL A 30 6.88 2.04 6.98
CA VAL A 30 6.64 3.44 7.34
C VAL A 30 5.16 3.81 7.22
N GLU A 31 4.47 3.31 6.19
CA GLU A 31 3.03 3.47 6.01
C GLU A 31 2.26 2.92 7.21
N GLU A 32 2.66 1.73 7.71
CA GLU A 32 2.04 1.11 8.90
C GLU A 32 2.09 2.03 10.13
N GLU A 33 3.19 2.77 10.33
CA GLU A 33 3.33 3.75 11.41
C GLU A 33 2.50 5.02 11.16
N ASP A 34 2.46 5.50 9.93
CA ASP A 34 1.78 6.75 9.58
C ASP A 34 0.26 6.59 9.51
N ILE A 35 -0.26 5.40 9.21
CA ILE A 35 -1.70 5.05 9.33
C ILE A 35 -2.19 5.33 10.75
N LEU A 36 -1.38 5.04 11.78
CA LEU A 36 -1.74 5.27 13.18
C LEU A 36 -1.76 6.77 13.54
N LYS A 37 -0.99 7.60 12.83
CA LYS A 37 -0.91 9.04 13.05
C LYS A 37 -2.02 9.81 12.31
N VAL A 38 -2.76 9.14 11.42
CA VAL A 38 -3.86 9.73 10.62
C VAL A 38 -3.40 10.96 9.82
N ASP A 39 -2.18 10.90 9.29
CA ASP A 39 -1.59 11.97 8.48
C ASP A 39 -1.95 11.77 7.01
N ALA A 40 -2.98 12.49 6.53
CA ALA A 40 -3.52 12.31 5.19
C ALA A 40 -2.50 12.62 4.09
N ASP A 41 -1.64 13.62 4.28
CA ASP A 41 -0.65 14.02 3.26
C ASP A 41 0.43 12.95 3.11
N LYS A 42 0.85 12.33 4.22
CA LYS A 42 1.78 11.20 4.18
C LYS A 42 1.17 9.96 3.53
N LEU A 43 -0.10 9.64 3.81
CA LEU A 43 -0.77 8.52 3.16
C LEU A 43 -0.87 8.70 1.64
N VAL A 44 -1.12 9.93 1.17
CA VAL A 44 -1.09 10.24 -0.28
C VAL A 44 0.33 10.06 -0.85
N SER A 45 1.37 10.47 -0.12
CA SER A 45 2.76 10.25 -0.52
C SER A 45 3.08 8.75 -0.64
N HIS A 46 2.66 7.93 0.32
CA HIS A 46 2.86 6.48 0.29
C HIS A 46 2.19 5.86 -0.93
N ILE A 47 0.94 6.23 -1.25
CA ILE A 47 0.22 5.75 -2.44
C ILE A 47 0.99 6.04 -3.74
N ASN A 48 1.61 7.22 -3.87
CA ASN A 48 2.37 7.56 -5.07
C ASN A 48 3.64 6.71 -5.19
N LEU A 49 4.37 6.55 -4.08
CA LEU A 49 5.56 5.70 -4.04
C LEU A 49 5.24 4.23 -4.36
N GLU A 50 4.13 3.71 -3.84
CA GLU A 50 3.67 2.36 -4.14
C GLU A 50 3.34 2.17 -5.63
N LYS A 51 2.68 3.15 -6.25
CA LYS A 51 2.37 3.11 -7.69
C LYS A 51 3.64 3.02 -8.52
N ASP A 52 4.63 3.87 -8.23
CA ASP A 52 5.91 3.90 -8.94
C ASP A 52 6.63 2.55 -8.83
N ILE A 53 6.65 1.95 -7.63
CA ILE A 53 7.26 0.64 -7.40
C ILE A 53 6.52 -0.47 -8.15
N ILE A 54 5.18 -0.45 -8.13
CA ILE A 54 4.37 -1.45 -8.84
C ILE A 54 4.61 -1.36 -10.34
N GLU A 55 4.73 -0.15 -10.89
CA GLU A 55 5.05 0.07 -12.31
C GLU A 55 6.43 -0.48 -12.69
N ASP A 56 7.44 -0.25 -11.85
CA ASP A 56 8.78 -0.81 -12.03
C ASP A 56 8.78 -2.34 -11.99
N ILE A 57 8.14 -2.94 -10.98
CA ILE A 57 8.02 -4.41 -10.86
C ILE A 57 7.29 -5.00 -12.08
N SER A 58 6.21 -4.34 -12.54
CA SER A 58 5.47 -4.75 -13.73
C SER A 58 6.32 -4.70 -15.00
N SER A 59 7.11 -3.64 -15.15
CA SER A 59 8.04 -3.46 -16.27
C SER A 59 9.11 -4.54 -16.28
N PHE A 60 9.66 -4.90 -15.12
CA PHE A 60 10.61 -6.00 -15.03
C PHE A 60 10.00 -7.35 -15.40
N LYS A 61 8.77 -7.64 -14.97
CA LYS A 61 8.06 -8.88 -15.36
C LYS A 61 7.85 -8.98 -16.87
N ARG A 62 7.46 -7.88 -17.53
CA ARG A 62 7.30 -7.83 -18.99
C ARG A 62 8.60 -8.15 -19.74
N ILE A 63 9.75 -7.79 -19.18
CA ILE A 63 11.07 -8.09 -19.75
C ILE A 63 11.50 -9.52 -19.40
N LEU A 64 11.16 -10.01 -18.20
CA LEU A 64 11.56 -11.33 -17.73
C LEU A 64 10.89 -12.45 -18.54
N GLU A 65 9.59 -12.38 -18.78
CA GLU A 65 8.84 -13.42 -19.53
C GLU A 65 9.46 -13.80 -20.89
N PRO A 66 9.78 -12.85 -21.80
CA PRO A 66 10.42 -13.20 -23.06
C PRO A 66 11.84 -13.74 -22.87
N LEU A 67 12.59 -13.24 -21.89
CA LEU A 67 13.95 -13.73 -21.62
C LEU A 67 13.95 -15.16 -21.08
N GLU A 68 12.99 -15.51 -20.22
CA GLU A 68 12.82 -16.88 -19.72
C GLU A 68 12.45 -17.84 -20.85
N LYS A 69 11.54 -17.47 -21.75
CA LYS A 69 11.20 -18.28 -22.93
C LYS A 69 12.42 -18.55 -23.83
N MET A 70 13.28 -17.54 -24.00
CA MET A 70 14.55 -17.69 -24.74
C MET A 70 15.57 -18.56 -24.00
N TYR A 71 15.56 -18.54 -22.68
CA TYR A 71 16.47 -19.32 -21.84
C TYR A 71 16.03 -20.80 -21.74
N ASP A 72 14.73 -21.06 -21.60
CA ASP A 72 14.16 -22.41 -21.50
C ASP A 72 14.25 -23.21 -22.79
N SER A 73 14.32 -22.52 -23.93
CA SER A 73 14.58 -23.09 -25.26
C SER A 73 16.08 -23.31 -25.54
N SER A 74 16.96 -22.86 -24.64
CA SER A 74 18.41 -23.07 -24.75
C SER A 74 18.84 -24.38 -24.09
N PRO A 75 19.78 -25.14 -24.68
CA PRO A 75 20.28 -26.39 -24.10
C PRO A 75 21.13 -26.18 -22.82
N TYR A 76 21.48 -24.93 -22.46
CA TYR A 76 22.28 -24.56 -21.29
C TYR A 76 21.47 -24.48 -19.99
N LYS A 77 20.57 -25.43 -19.78
CA LYS A 77 19.80 -25.55 -18.54
C LYS A 77 20.71 -26.03 -17.42
N LYS A 78 21.04 -25.14 -16.48
CA LYS A 78 21.19 -25.35 -15.01
C LYS A 78 22.08 -24.26 -14.44
N ASP A 79 21.48 -23.15 -14.06
CA ASP A 79 22.12 -22.18 -13.17
C ASP A 79 21.35 -22.22 -11.84
N GLU A 80 21.89 -22.93 -10.85
CA GLU A 80 21.29 -23.06 -9.52
C GLU A 80 21.12 -21.70 -8.83
N SER A 81 22.00 -20.74 -9.12
CA SER A 81 21.92 -19.39 -8.56
C SER A 81 20.73 -18.60 -9.13
N LEU A 82 20.28 -18.92 -10.34
CA LEU A 82 19.09 -18.33 -10.92
C LEU A 82 17.83 -18.86 -10.22
N PHE A 83 17.80 -20.15 -9.92
CA PHE A 83 16.70 -20.78 -9.20
C PHE A 83 16.57 -20.23 -7.77
N SER A 84 17.68 -20.08 -7.04
CA SER A 84 17.66 -19.52 -5.68
C SER A 84 17.21 -18.05 -5.67
N LEU A 85 17.59 -17.27 -6.69
CA LEU A 85 17.14 -15.89 -6.84
C LEU A 85 15.65 -15.78 -7.14
N LYS A 86 15.11 -16.63 -8.01
CA LYS A 86 13.65 -16.71 -8.26
C LYS A 86 12.89 -17.09 -6.99
N SER A 87 13.35 -18.11 -6.27
CA SER A 87 12.71 -18.51 -5.01
C SER A 87 12.73 -17.39 -3.96
N SER A 88 13.81 -16.60 -3.91
CA SER A 88 13.89 -15.43 -3.03
C SER A 88 12.89 -14.33 -3.42
N LEU A 89 12.70 -14.09 -4.73
CA LEU A 89 11.70 -13.15 -5.23
C LEU A 89 10.26 -13.60 -4.93
N ASP A 90 9.97 -14.90 -5.02
CA ASP A 90 8.66 -15.44 -4.67
C ASP A 90 8.33 -15.22 -3.19
N LYS A 91 9.32 -15.41 -2.32
CA LYS A 91 9.21 -15.12 -0.88
C LYS A 91 8.94 -13.63 -0.63
N LEU A 92 9.76 -12.75 -1.20
CA LEU A 92 9.58 -11.29 -1.06
C LEU A 92 8.23 -10.82 -1.60
N THR A 93 7.80 -11.36 -2.74
CA THR A 93 6.49 -11.05 -3.33
C THR A 93 5.36 -11.46 -2.38
N SER A 94 5.49 -12.62 -1.74
CA SER A 94 4.51 -13.10 -0.77
C SER A 94 4.49 -12.21 0.47
N GLU A 95 5.65 -11.78 0.96
CA GLU A 95 5.78 -10.89 2.11
C GLU A 95 5.17 -9.51 1.86
N VAL A 96 5.47 -8.90 0.71
CA VAL A 96 4.87 -7.63 0.27
C VAL A 96 3.35 -7.72 0.23
N LYS A 97 2.80 -8.80 -0.34
CA LYS A 97 1.33 -9.03 -0.36
C LYS A 97 0.74 -9.11 1.04
N ILE A 98 1.41 -9.82 1.95
CA ILE A 98 0.96 -9.97 3.33
C ILE A 98 0.97 -8.60 4.04
N LYS A 99 2.07 -7.84 3.93
CA LYS A 99 2.19 -6.51 4.56
C LYS A 99 1.20 -5.51 3.97
N SER A 100 1.07 -5.43 2.65
CA SER A 100 0.10 -4.55 1.99
C SER A 100 -1.34 -4.85 2.41
N ASN A 101 -1.72 -6.13 2.50
CA ASN A 101 -3.03 -6.50 3.02
C ASN A 101 -3.23 -6.09 4.48
N LYS A 102 -2.22 -6.28 5.34
CA LYS A 102 -2.28 -5.82 6.74
C LYS A 102 -2.45 -4.30 6.84
N ASN A 103 -1.72 -3.53 6.04
CA ASN A 103 -1.85 -2.07 6.03
C ASN A 103 -3.24 -1.63 5.57
N LYS A 104 -3.78 -2.27 4.53
CA LYS A 104 -5.15 -2.05 4.06
C LYS A 104 -6.19 -2.32 5.16
N GLU A 105 -6.05 -3.41 5.90
CA GLU A 105 -6.95 -3.74 7.02
C GLU A 105 -6.86 -2.69 8.13
N LYS A 106 -5.65 -2.28 8.51
CA LYS A 106 -5.42 -1.24 9.52
C LYS A 106 -6.03 0.10 9.12
N LEU A 107 -5.82 0.51 7.87
CA LEU A 107 -6.42 1.73 7.32
C LEU A 107 -7.95 1.67 7.39
N GLY A 108 -8.54 0.51 7.06
CA GLY A 108 -9.99 0.29 7.20
C GLY A 108 -10.49 0.50 8.63
N VAL A 109 -9.79 -0.04 9.62
CA VAL A 109 -10.13 0.14 11.04
C VAL A 109 -10.04 1.61 11.47
N VAL A 110 -9.00 2.33 11.03
CA VAL A 110 -8.82 3.75 11.33
C VAL A 110 -9.94 4.59 10.70
N ILE A 111 -10.30 4.32 9.44
CA ILE A 111 -11.39 5.02 8.75
C ILE A 111 -12.73 4.81 9.48
N GLU A 112 -13.04 3.59 9.92
CA GLU A 112 -14.27 3.33 10.67
C GLU A 112 -14.31 4.08 12.01
N LYS A 113 -13.19 4.16 12.73
CA LYS A 113 -13.10 4.98 13.96
C LYS A 113 -13.38 6.46 13.68
N ILE A 114 -12.78 7.03 12.63
CA ILE A 114 -13.00 8.42 12.23
C ILE A 114 -14.47 8.66 11.89
N LYS A 115 -15.12 7.76 11.14
CA LYS A 115 -16.55 7.86 10.82
C LYS A 115 -17.42 7.87 12.08
N ILE A 116 -17.14 7.00 13.04
CA ILE A 116 -17.85 6.94 14.33
C ILE A 116 -17.69 8.27 15.08
N ASP A 117 -16.48 8.82 15.13
CA ASP A 117 -16.21 10.05 15.86
C ASP A 117 -16.85 11.28 15.19
N LEU A 118 -16.84 11.34 13.85
CA LEU A 118 -17.60 12.35 13.10
C LEU A 118 -19.10 12.28 13.39
N ASN A 119 -19.68 11.07 13.45
CA ASN A 119 -21.09 10.88 13.78
C ASN A 119 -21.42 11.35 15.21
N LYS A 120 -20.52 11.12 16.18
CA LYS A 120 -20.67 11.63 17.56
C LYS A 120 -20.63 13.14 17.61
N VAL A 121 -19.69 13.78 16.90
CA VAL A 121 -19.58 15.26 16.84
C VAL A 121 -20.84 15.87 16.20
N ASN A 122 -21.30 15.31 15.08
CA ASN A 122 -22.52 15.77 14.42
C ASN A 122 -23.76 15.64 15.33
N ASN A 123 -23.90 14.53 16.06
CA ASN A 123 -25.00 14.36 17.01
C ASN A 123 -24.93 15.31 18.21
N LYS A 124 -23.74 15.61 18.74
CA LYS A 124 -23.56 16.63 19.79
C LYS A 124 -23.97 18.03 19.31
N ASN A 125 -23.58 18.41 18.09
CA ASN A 125 -23.96 19.71 17.53
C ASN A 125 -25.48 19.84 17.34
N ARG A 126 -26.18 18.76 16.99
CA ARG A 126 -27.65 18.74 16.92
C ARG A 126 -28.32 18.91 18.29
N MET A 127 -27.77 18.32 19.34
CA MET A 127 -28.28 18.49 20.71
C MET A 127 -28.08 19.93 21.21
N PHE A 128 -26.91 20.55 20.98
CA PHE A 128 -26.66 21.94 21.39
C PHE A 128 -27.48 22.97 20.60
N GLY A 129 -27.77 22.71 19.32
CA GLY A 129 -28.67 23.57 18.52
C GLY A 129 -30.11 23.63 19.03
N SER A 130 -30.59 22.58 19.71
CA SER A 130 -31.94 22.55 20.30
C SER A 130 -32.07 23.35 21.60
N TYR A 131 -30.97 23.54 22.36
CA TYR A 131 -30.98 24.37 23.58
C TYR A 131 -30.78 25.87 23.30
N ALA A 132 -30.26 26.24 22.13
CA ALA A 132 -30.13 27.65 21.72
C ALA A 132 -31.47 28.28 21.31
N ASN A 133 -32.46 27.47 20.92
CA ASN A 133 -33.80 27.93 20.53
C ASN A 133 -34.84 27.92 21.68
N SER A 134 -34.45 27.53 22.90
CA SER A 134 -35.39 27.41 24.02
C SER A 134 -35.34 28.56 25.04
N VAL A 135 -34.66 29.68 24.75
CA VAL A 135 -34.54 30.79 25.71
C VAL A 135 -35.47 31.98 25.45
N ASP A 136 -36.14 32.07 24.29
CA ASP A 136 -37.11 33.14 24.03
C ASP A 136 -38.52 32.62 23.82
N SER A 137 -39.23 32.39 24.92
CA SER A 137 -40.68 32.56 25.00
C SER A 137 -41.11 32.66 26.46
N LYS A 138 -40.70 33.74 27.12
CA LYS A 138 -41.42 34.29 28.27
C LYS A 138 -42.09 35.58 27.81
N HIS A 139 -43.35 35.48 27.40
CA HIS A 139 -44.31 36.56 27.63
C HIS A 139 -45.28 36.04 28.68
N ILE A 140 -45.01 36.40 29.93
CA ILE A 140 -46.00 36.32 30.99
C ILE A 140 -46.79 37.62 30.87
N ASP A 141 -47.97 37.55 30.26
CA ASP A 141 -48.92 38.67 30.25
C ASP A 141 -49.47 38.85 31.66
N ILE A 142 -48.91 39.81 32.39
CA ILE A 142 -49.49 40.29 33.65
C ILE A 142 -50.58 41.31 33.25
N ARG A 143 -51.84 40.85 33.19
CA ARG A 143 -52.99 41.75 33.07
C ARG A 143 -53.25 42.42 34.43
N SER A 144 -53.10 43.74 34.46
CA SER A 144 -53.60 44.66 35.48
C SER A 144 -55.06 45.03 35.26
#